data_AF-A0A1V4UD17-F1
#
_entry.id   AF-A0A1V4UD17-F1
#
_cell.length_a   1.000
_cell.length_b   1.000
_cell.length_c   1.000
_cell.angle_alpha   90.00
_cell.angle_beta   90.00
_cell.angle_gamma   90.00
#
_symmetry.space_group_name_H-M   'P 1'
#
loop_
_entity.id
_entity.type
_entity.pdbx_description
1 polymer ?
#
loop_
_entity_poly.entity_id
_entity_poly.type
_entity_poly.pdbx_seq_one_letter_code
_entity_poly.pdbx_strand_id
1 'polypeptide(L)' 'MGMDARVLDILSAVVSFIVLLVFLLVLPLFLEQGIAYLLAIVIFILTMSGAGFYINKTLS' A
#
# COMPACT_ATOMS: atom_id res chain seq x y z
N MET A 1 -19.50 2.83 17.68
CA MET A 1 -18.38 1.95 18.03
C MET A 1 -17.23 2.33 17.11
N GLY A 2 -16.27 3.12 17.61
CA GLY A 2 -15.09 3.48 16.82
C GLY A 2 -14.29 2.20 16.54
N MET A 3 -13.95 1.95 15.28
CA MET A 3 -13.13 0.80 14.93
C MET A 3 -11.76 0.97 15.60
N ASP A 4 -11.26 -0.06 16.27
CA ASP A 4 -9.97 -0.01 16.94
C ASP A 4 -8.88 0.45 15.96
N ALA A 5 -8.10 1.44 16.38
CA ALA A 5 -6.93 1.96 15.66
C ALA A 5 -6.07 0.86 15.04
N ARG A 6 -5.91 -0.22 15.82
CA ARG A 6 -5.14 -1.41 15.47
C ARG A 6 -5.76 -2.19 14.30
N VAL A 7 -7.09 -2.26 14.24
CA VAL A 7 -7.81 -2.95 13.15
C VAL A 7 -7.69 -2.16 11.86
N LEU A 8 -7.77 -0.82 11.92
CA LEU A 8 -7.51 0.04 10.76
C LEU A 8 -6.10 -0.10 10.22
N ASP A 9 -5.10 -0.18 11.09
CA ASP A 9 -3.69 -0.36 10.72
C ASP A 9 -3.44 -1.72 10.05
N ILE A 10 -3.98 -2.80 10.62
CA ILE A 10 -3.90 -4.14 10.03
C ILE A 10 -4.60 -4.19 8.67
N LEU A 11 -5.81 -3.63 8.55
CA LEU A 11 -6.54 -3.60 7.28
C LEU A 11 -5.80 -2.78 6.22
N SER A 12 -5.23 -1.64 6.59
CA SER A 12 -4.39 -0.81 5.73
C SER A 12 -3.18 -1.58 5.20
N ALA A 13 -2.48 -2.32 6.06
CA ALA A 13 -1.35 -3.14 5.67
C ALA A 13 -1.75 -4.25 4.70
N VAL A 14 -2.87 -4.95 4.97
CA VAL A 14 -3.40 -6.00 4.08
C VAL A 14 -3.78 -5.44 2.71
N VAL A 15 -4.49 -4.30 2.66
CA VAL A 15 -4.88 -3.65 1.41
C VAL A 15 -3.64 -3.22 0.62
N SER A 16 -2.68 -2.58 1.27
CA SER A 16 -1.44 -2.13 0.62
C SER A 16 -0.63 -3.31 0.07
N PHE A 17 -0.61 -4.45 0.78
CA PHE A 17 0.05 -5.65 0.30
C PHE A 17 -0.65 -6.25 -0.94
N ILE A 18 -1.98 -6.27 -0.96
CA ILE A 18 -2.73 -6.69 -2.15
C ILE A 18 -2.43 -5.76 -3.33
N VAL A 19 -2.39 -4.45 -3.11
CA VAL A 19 -2.00 -3.47 -4.14
C VAL A 19 -0.60 -3.78 -4.67
N LEU A 20 0.38 -4.04 -3.80
CA LEU A 20 1.73 -4.42 -4.22
C LEU A 20 1.72 -5.68 -5.10
N LEU A 21 1.00 -6.74 -4.70
CA LEU A 21 0.93 -7.98 -5.49
C LEU A 21 0.30 -7.75 -6.87
N VAL A 22 -0.76 -6.95 -6.94
CA VAL A 22 -1.40 -6.59 -8.22
C VAL A 22 -0.40 -5.84 -9.09
N PHE A 23 0.29 -4.83 -8.56
CA PHE A 23 1.27 -4.06 -9.33
C PHE A 23 2.46 -4.91 -9.76
N LEU A 24 2.91 -5.84 -8.93
CA LEU A 24 4.03 -6.73 -9.24
C LEU A 24 3.70 -7.70 -10.38
N LEU A 25 2.45 -8.15 -10.50
CA LEU A 25 2.00 -9.01 -11.60
C LEU A 25 1.62 -8.22 -12.87
N VAL A 26 1.07 -7.03 -12.70
CA VAL A 26 0.47 -6.26 -13.81
C VAL A 26 1.48 -5.33 -14.48
N LEU A 27 2.35 -4.60 -13.73
CA LEU A 27 3.30 -3.66 -14.35
C LEU A 27 4.29 -4.31 -15.33
N PRO A 28 4.85 -5.51 -15.06
CA PRO A 28 5.80 -6.14 -15.99
C PRO A 28 5.17 -6.53 -17.33
N LEU A 29 3.83 -6.50 -17.44
CA LEU A 29 3.14 -6.71 -18.71
C LEU A 29 3.19 -5.47 -19.63
N PHE A 30 3.50 -4.29 -19.07
CA PHE A 30 3.50 -3.01 -19.78
C PHE A 30 4.86 -2.31 -19.81
N LEU A 31 5.78 -2.68 -18.91
CA LEU A 31 7.08 -2.04 -18.72
C LEU A 31 8.21 -3.06 -18.68
N GLU A 32 9.43 -2.58 -18.90
CA GLU A 32 10.65 -3.38 -18.68
C GLU A 32 10.70 -3.88 -17.22
N GLN A 33 11.07 -5.15 -17.04
CA GLN A 33 11.01 -5.85 -15.74
C GLN A 33 11.69 -5.06 -14.62
N GLY A 34 12.89 -4.50 -14.84
CA GLY A 34 13.61 -3.75 -13.82
C GLY A 34 12.85 -2.51 -13.35
N ILE A 35 12.32 -1.73 -14.29
CA ILE A 35 11.56 -0.50 -14.01
C ILE A 35 10.21 -0.83 -13.37
N ALA A 36 9.56 -1.90 -13.84
CA ALA A 36 8.28 -2.37 -13.34
C ALA A 36 8.32 -2.68 -11.83
N TYR A 37 9.33 -3.43 -11.39
CA TYR A 37 9.47 -3.78 -9.97
C TYR A 37 9.82 -2.57 -9.11
N LEU A 38 10.70 -1.68 -9.60
CA LEU A 38 11.04 -0.44 -8.90
C LEU A 38 9.80 0.44 -8.70
N LEU A 39 8.99 0.62 -9.73
CA LEU A 39 7.74 1.39 -9.63
C LEU A 39 6.73 0.73 -8.69
N ALA A 40 6.57 -0.59 -8.74
CA ALA A 40 5.67 -1.31 -7.83
C ALA A 40 6.06 -1.08 -6.36
N ILE A 41 7.36 -1.12 -6.04
CA ILE A 41 7.88 -0.85 -4.69
C ILE A 41 7.64 0.61 -4.30
N VAL A 42 7.92 1.57 -5.20
CA VAL A 42 7.70 3.00 -4.92
C VAL A 42 6.22 3.27 -4.63
N ILE A 43 5.31 2.73 -5.44
CA ILE A 43 3.86 2.89 -5.26
C ILE A 43 3.41 2.27 -3.94
N PHE A 44 3.95 1.10 -3.58
CA PHE A 44 3.66 0.45 -2.30
C PHE A 44 4.10 1.31 -1.10
N ILE A 45 5.32 1.86 -1.13
CA ILE A 45 5.82 2.74 -0.07
C ILE A 45 4.93 3.98 0.07
N LEU A 46 4.54 4.60 -1.05
CA LEU A 46 3.64 5.76 -1.03
C LEU A 46 2.26 5.41 -0.47
N THR A 47 1.74 4.23 -0.82
CA THR A 47 0.44 3.75 -0.33
C THR A 47 0.47 3.52 1.18
N MET A 48 1.49 2.82 1.68
CA MET A 48 1.68 2.59 3.12
C MET A 48 1.90 3.88 3.91
N SER A 49 2.72 4.80 3.37
CA SER A 49 2.99 6.10 4.00
C SER A 49 1.72 6.96 4.09
N GLY A 50 0.95 7.01 3.01
CA GLY A 50 -0.34 7.70 2.99
C GLY A 50 -1.32 7.11 3.99
N ALA A 51 -1.47 5.79 4.01
CA ALA A 51 -2.41 5.12 4.91
C ALA A 51 -2.04 5.32 6.40
N GLY A 52 -0.75 5.25 6.74
CA GLY A 52 -0.26 5.57 8.09
C GLY A 52 -0.54 7.02 8.51
N PHE A 53 -0.39 7.98 7.58
CA PHE A 53 -0.72 9.38 7.83
C PHE A 53 -2.23 9.59 8.10
N TYR A 54 -3.10 8.97 7.29
CA TYR A 54 -4.55 9.07 7.49
C TYR A 54 -5.02 8.43 8.79
N ILE A 55 -4.47 7.28 9.16
CA ILE A 55 -4.77 6.61 10.43
C ILE A 55 -4.36 7.49 11.61
N ASN A 56 -3.13 8.03 11.58
CA ASN A 56 -2.64 8.93 12.63
C ASN A 56 -3.51 10.19 12.77
N LYS A 57 -3.95 10.79 11.65
CA LYS A 57 -4.83 11.96 11.67
C LYS A 57 -6.25 11.64 12.18
N THR A 58 -6.71 10.40 12.05
CA THR A 58 -8.03 9.98 12.55
C THR A 58 -8.00 9.69 14.06
N LEU A 59 -6.82 9.42 14.61
CA LEU A 59 -6.59 9.09 16.02
C LEU A 59 -6.17 10.28 16.87
N SER A 60 -5.56 11.31 16.27
CA SER A 60 -5.17 12.57 16.91
C SER A 60 -6.29 13.58 16.95
#